data_AF-I0S5N9-F1
#
_entry.id   AF-I0S5N9-F1
#
_cell.length_a   1.000
_cell.length_b   1.000
_cell.length_c   1.000
_cell.angle_alpha   90.00
_cell.angle_beta   90.00
_cell.angle_gamma   90.00
#
_symmetry.space_group_name_H-M   'P 1'
#
loop_
_entity.id
_entity.type
_entity.pdbx_description
1 polymer ?
#
loop_
_entity_poly.entity_id
_entity_poly.type
_entity_poly.pdbx_seq_one_letter_code
_entity_poly.pdbx_strand_id
1 'polypeptide(L)'
;MESSEKYLDYEAFEKAFNKNLKNKNIKGASFSKLVSTGLLANMIIRDEEAEVQTDSKGNLIVDPELRDTESIPMTFVGGIDEFIRQEVLPYHEDAFVDESKTQIGYEINFTKYFYKAKKLESVEDIVCRIKELEKRSDGMMATVLEGLYE
;
A
#
# COMPACT_ATOMS: atom_id res chain seq x y z
N MET A 1 -15.24 -9.34 -32.42
CA MET A 1 -15.58 -7.95 -32.78
C MET A 1 -14.80 -7.09 -31.80
N GLU A 2 -13.51 -6.90 -32.06
CA GLU A 2 -12.68 -6.03 -31.24
C GLU A 2 -12.98 -4.61 -31.69
N SER A 3 -13.84 -3.93 -30.92
CA SER A 3 -13.91 -2.49 -31.00
C SER A 3 -12.65 -1.97 -30.33
N SER A 4 -11.71 -1.44 -31.11
CA SER A 4 -10.49 -0.80 -30.63
C SER A 4 -10.73 0.59 -30.03
N GLU A 5 -11.99 1.06 -30.02
CA GLU A 5 -12.36 2.33 -29.40
C GLU A 5 -12.38 2.21 -27.88
N LYS A 6 -11.49 2.96 -27.23
CA LYS A 6 -11.50 3.17 -25.78
C LYS A 6 -12.70 4.05 -25.41
N TYR A 7 -13.45 3.65 -24.39
CA TYR A 7 -14.44 4.50 -23.75
C TYR A 7 -13.79 5.20 -22.56
N LEU A 8 -13.54 6.50 -22.70
CA LEU A 8 -12.92 7.34 -21.67
C LEU A 8 -13.94 8.02 -20.74
N ASP A 9 -15.20 8.11 -21.17
CA ASP A 9 -16.32 8.61 -20.36
C ASP A 9 -17.15 7.42 -19.85
N TYR A 10 -17.13 7.25 -18.52
CA TYR A 10 -17.85 6.20 -17.81
C TYR A 10 -19.38 6.36 -17.92
N GLU A 11 -19.91 7.57 -17.82
CA GLU A 11 -21.35 7.83 -17.91
C GLU A 11 -21.88 7.60 -19.32
N ALA A 12 -21.16 8.08 -20.34
CA ALA A 12 -21.54 7.82 -21.73
C ALA A 12 -21.54 6.32 -22.02
N PHE A 13 -20.53 5.59 -21.52
CA PHE A 13 -20.48 4.14 -21.65
C PHE A 13 -21.65 3.47 -20.94
N GLU A 14 -21.96 3.84 -19.70
CA GLU A 14 -23.08 3.26 -18.95
C GLU A 14 -24.42 3.47 -19.70
N LYS A 15 -24.65 4.69 -20.21
CA LYS A 15 -25.84 5.03 -21.00
C LYS A 15 -25.91 4.19 -22.29
N ALA A 16 -24.80 4.07 -23.01
CA ALA A 16 -24.71 3.28 -24.24
C ALA A 16 -24.90 1.78 -23.97
N PHE A 17 -24.29 1.24 -22.91
CA PHE A 17 -24.40 -0.16 -22.51
C PHE A 17 -25.84 -0.53 -22.18
N ASN A 18 -26.49 0.25 -21.31
CA ASN A 18 -27.87 0.02 -20.92
C ASN A 18 -28.85 0.19 -22.11
N LYS A 19 -28.58 1.12 -23.04
CA LYS A 19 -29.35 1.27 -24.29
C LYS A 19 -29.23 0.02 -25.17
N ASN A 20 -28.02 -0.52 -25.32
CA ASN A 20 -27.78 -1.74 -26.09
C ASN A 20 -28.44 -2.98 -25.48
N LEU A 21 -28.46 -3.12 -24.15
CA LEU A 21 -29.18 -4.20 -23.47
C LEU A 21 -30.69 -4.16 -23.79
N LYS A 22 -31.29 -2.95 -23.76
CA LYS A 22 -32.70 -2.75 -24.13
C LYS A 22 -32.97 -3.12 -25.58
N ASN A 23 -32.12 -2.69 -26.51
CA ASN A 23 -32.25 -3.00 -27.94
C ASN A 23 -32.19 -4.51 -28.22
N LYS A 24 -31.43 -5.26 -27.42
CA LYS A 24 -31.30 -6.72 -27.51
C LYS A 24 -32.35 -7.49 -26.68
N ASN A 25 -33.30 -6.78 -26.05
CA ASN A 25 -34.36 -7.36 -25.21
C ASN A 25 -33.84 -8.21 -24.04
N ILE A 26 -32.65 -7.89 -23.52
CA ILE A 26 -32.06 -8.56 -22.36
C ILE A 26 -32.68 -7.94 -21.10
N LYS A 27 -33.45 -8.74 -20.36
CA LYS A 27 -34.11 -8.31 -19.12
C LYS A 27 -33.31 -8.75 -17.89
N GLY A 28 -33.41 -7.97 -16.81
CA GLY A 28 -32.81 -8.31 -15.51
C GLY A 28 -31.37 -7.84 -15.31
N ALA A 29 -30.62 -7.59 -16.39
CA ALA A 29 -29.26 -7.05 -16.35
C ALA A 29 -29.25 -5.52 -16.48
N SER A 30 -28.34 -4.87 -15.75
CA SER A 30 -27.96 -3.47 -15.91
C SER A 30 -26.47 -3.32 -15.61
N PHE A 31 -25.86 -2.25 -16.09
CA PHE A 31 -24.44 -1.99 -15.86
C PHE A 31 -24.10 -1.96 -14.36
N SER A 32 -24.80 -1.14 -13.58
CA SER A 32 -24.65 -1.07 -12.11
C SER A 32 -24.75 -2.44 -11.40
N LYS A 33 -25.65 -3.33 -11.83
CA LYS A 33 -25.75 -4.69 -11.26
C LYS A 33 -24.50 -5.52 -11.56
N LEU A 34 -23.96 -5.44 -12.78
CA LEU A 34 -22.75 -6.16 -13.16
C LEU A 34 -21.49 -5.60 -12.48
N VAL A 35 -21.47 -4.29 -12.19
CA VAL A 35 -20.41 -3.69 -11.36
C VAL A 35 -20.52 -4.26 -9.93
N SER A 36 -21.72 -4.34 -9.37
CA SER A 36 -21.93 -4.84 -7.99
C SER A 36 -21.56 -6.30 -7.77
N THR A 37 -21.51 -7.12 -8.82
CA THR A 37 -21.04 -8.52 -8.72
C THR A 37 -19.52 -8.64 -8.78
N GLY A 38 -18.79 -7.55 -9.01
CA GLY A 38 -17.33 -7.54 -9.20
C GLY A 38 -16.89 -8.09 -10.55
N LEU A 39 -17.82 -8.53 -11.42
CA LEU A 39 -17.48 -9.13 -12.72
C LEU A 39 -16.71 -8.15 -13.62
N LEU A 40 -17.06 -6.88 -13.55
CA LEU A 40 -16.48 -5.83 -14.41
C LEU A 40 -15.14 -5.27 -13.89
N ALA A 41 -14.67 -5.69 -12.72
CA ALA A 41 -13.42 -5.18 -12.14
C ALA A 41 -12.17 -5.47 -13.01
N ASN A 42 -12.22 -6.51 -13.84
CA ASN A 42 -11.14 -6.84 -14.79
C ASN A 42 -11.37 -6.28 -16.21
N MET A 43 -12.56 -5.72 -16.48
CA MET A 43 -12.92 -5.17 -17.79
C MET A 43 -12.86 -3.65 -17.83
N ILE A 44 -13.05 -3.01 -16.66
CA ILE A 44 -12.94 -1.58 -16.48
C ILE A 44 -11.56 -1.31 -15.91
N ILE A 45 -10.71 -0.69 -16.71
CA ILE A 45 -9.39 -0.25 -16.29
C ILE A 45 -9.43 1.24 -16.00
N ARG A 46 -8.59 1.68 -15.07
CA ARG A 46 -8.32 3.09 -14.84
C ARG A 46 -7.40 3.59 -15.95
N ASP A 47 -7.68 4.78 -16.47
CA ASP A 47 -6.92 5.41 -17.56
C ASP A 47 -6.79 6.90 -17.22
N GLU A 48 -5.58 7.46 -17.36
CA GLU A 48 -5.27 8.86 -17.02
C GLU A 48 -5.96 9.85 -17.95
N GLU A 49 -6.32 9.43 -19.17
CA GLU A 49 -7.05 10.25 -20.14
C GLU A 49 -8.58 10.16 -19.94
N ALA A 50 -9.04 9.37 -18.97
CA ALA A 50 -10.47 9.22 -18.69
C ALA A 50 -11.07 10.48 -18.06
N GLU A 51 -12.36 10.71 -18.31
CA GLU A 51 -13.06 11.80 -17.64
C GLU A 51 -13.18 11.54 -16.13
N VAL A 52 -12.96 12.61 -15.36
CA VAL A 52 -13.04 12.56 -13.91
C VAL A 52 -14.47 12.21 -13.49
N GLN A 53 -14.59 11.16 -12.68
CA GLN A 53 -15.89 10.72 -12.17
C GLN A 53 -16.26 11.46 -10.88
N THR A 54 -17.53 11.83 -10.77
CA THR A 54 -18.10 12.40 -9.54
C THR A 54 -19.12 11.45 -8.94
N ASP A 55 -19.19 11.44 -7.61
CA ASP A 55 -20.28 10.78 -6.90
C ASP A 55 -21.62 11.50 -7.16
N SER A 56 -22.72 10.90 -6.70
CA SER A 56 -24.07 11.49 -6.78
C SER A 56 -24.23 12.86 -6.09
N LYS A 57 -23.26 13.28 -5.27
CA LYS A 57 -23.24 14.54 -4.52
C LYS A 57 -22.32 15.58 -5.17
N GLY A 58 -21.65 15.23 -6.27
CA GLY A 58 -20.70 16.10 -6.97
C GLY A 58 -19.28 16.08 -6.41
N ASN A 59 -18.95 15.17 -5.49
CA ASN A 59 -17.57 15.01 -5.01
C ASN A 59 -16.78 14.15 -5.99
N LEU A 60 -15.51 14.50 -6.23
CA LEU A 60 -14.61 13.68 -7.04
C LEU A 60 -14.44 12.29 -6.43
N ILE A 61 -14.51 11.25 -7.29
CA ILE A 61 -14.18 9.90 -6.89
C ILE A 61 -12.66 9.75 -6.91
N VAL A 62 -12.07 9.78 -5.72
CA VAL A 62 -10.61 9.65 -5.52
C VAL A 62 -10.20 8.20 -5.74
N ASP A 63 -9.14 7.97 -6.51
CA ASP A 63 -8.54 6.65 -6.61
C ASP A 63 -7.77 6.30 -5.31
N PRO A 64 -8.18 5.25 -4.57
CA PRO A 64 -7.47 4.87 -3.36
C PRO A 64 -6.03 4.40 -3.61
N GLU A 65 -5.70 3.96 -4.84
CA GLU A 65 -4.36 3.48 -5.21
C GLU A 65 -3.34 4.62 -5.40
N LEU A 66 -3.80 5.84 -5.66
CA LEU A 66 -2.95 7.03 -5.81
C LEU A 66 -2.74 7.81 -4.50
N ARG A 67 -3.21 7.28 -3.36
CA ARG A 67 -3.05 7.94 -2.07
C ARG A 67 -1.63 7.81 -1.57
N ASP A 68 -1.05 8.94 -1.19
CA ASP A 68 0.24 9.01 -0.52
C ASP A 68 0.15 9.76 0.82
N THR A 69 1.20 9.66 1.64
CA THR A 69 1.32 10.31 2.95
C THR A 69 2.67 10.99 3.07
N GLU A 70 2.65 12.30 3.34
CA GLU A 70 3.85 13.10 3.54
C GLU A 70 4.16 13.33 5.02
N SER A 71 5.44 13.23 5.38
CA SER A 71 5.92 13.60 6.72
C SER A 71 6.47 15.01 6.71
N ILE A 72 5.67 15.96 7.20
CA ILE A 72 6.00 17.38 7.15
C ILE A 72 6.59 17.83 8.48
N PRO A 73 7.83 18.37 8.52
CA PRO A 73 8.42 18.89 9.74
C PRO A 73 7.58 20.04 10.31
N MET A 74 7.30 20.03 11.62
CA MET A 74 6.60 21.15 12.28
C MET A 74 7.32 22.50 12.16
N THR A 75 8.63 22.46 11.90
CA THR A 75 9.47 23.64 11.70
C THR A 75 9.45 24.15 10.26
N PHE A 76 8.73 23.50 9.35
CA PHE A 76 8.60 23.95 7.97
C PHE A 76 7.85 25.28 7.93
N VAL A 77 8.47 26.30 7.32
CA VAL A 77 7.92 27.65 7.29
C VAL A 77 6.69 27.66 6.38
N GLY A 78 5.54 28.08 6.93
CA GLY A 78 4.27 28.05 6.21
C GLY A 78 3.47 26.75 6.40
N GLY A 79 4.00 25.78 7.15
CA GLY A 79 3.26 24.57 7.53
C GLY A 79 2.91 23.66 6.35
N ILE A 80 1.77 22.97 6.46
CA ILE A 80 1.31 21.97 5.48
C ILE A 80 1.02 22.62 4.12
N ASP A 81 0.28 23.74 4.11
CA ASP A 81 -0.14 24.39 2.87
C ASP A 81 1.04 24.80 1.99
N GLU A 82 2.06 25.40 2.61
CA GLU A 82 3.26 25.84 1.88
C GLU A 82 4.11 24.65 1.42
N PHE A 83 4.18 23.57 2.21
CA PHE A 83 4.88 22.35 1.82
C PHE A 83 4.21 21.72 0.59
N ILE A 84 2.88 21.57 0.60
CA ILE A 84 2.12 21.04 -0.53
C ILE A 84 2.34 21.90 -1.77
N ARG A 85 2.35 23.23 -1.61
CA ARG A 85 2.58 24.18 -2.71
C ARG A 85 3.98 24.07 -3.32
N GLN A 86 5.01 23.84 -2.51
CA GLN A 86 6.41 23.83 -2.95
C GLN A 86 6.90 22.46 -3.41
N GLU A 87 6.45 21.39 -2.75
CA GLU A 87 7.02 20.05 -2.91
C GLU A 87 6.06 19.07 -3.59
N VAL A 88 4.74 19.31 -3.58
CA VAL A 88 3.74 18.37 -4.17
C VAL A 88 3.15 18.89 -5.47
N LEU A 89 2.52 20.07 -5.45
CA LEU A 89 1.82 20.64 -6.60
C LEU A 89 2.69 20.82 -7.87
N PRO A 90 4.02 21.07 -7.79
CA PRO A 90 4.84 21.13 -9.00
C PRO A 90 4.97 19.81 -9.76
N TYR A 91 4.69 18.68 -9.10
CA TYR A 91 4.78 17.35 -9.70
C TYR A 91 3.39 16.72 -9.94
N HIS A 92 2.41 17.07 -9.11
CA HIS A 92 1.03 16.59 -9.20
C HIS A 92 0.05 17.75 -9.01
N GLU A 93 -0.36 18.37 -10.11
CA GLU A 93 -1.22 19.56 -10.09
C GLU A 93 -2.64 19.28 -9.57
N ASP A 94 -3.08 18.03 -9.65
CA ASP A 94 -4.38 17.53 -9.22
C ASP A 94 -4.40 17.04 -7.76
N ALA A 95 -3.25 17.07 -7.08
CA ALA A 95 -3.14 16.65 -5.69
C ALA A 95 -3.89 17.61 -4.75
N PHE A 96 -4.53 17.04 -3.74
CA PHE A 96 -5.19 17.78 -2.67
C PHE A 96 -5.06 17.04 -1.34
N VAL A 97 -5.14 17.80 -0.24
CA VAL A 97 -4.96 17.24 1.11
C VAL A 97 -6.30 16.75 1.66
N ASP A 98 -6.30 15.53 2.19
CA ASP A 98 -7.39 15.03 3.03
C ASP A 98 -7.17 15.46 4.49
N GLU A 99 -7.70 16.63 4.85
CA GLU A 99 -7.57 17.20 6.20
C GLU A 99 -8.05 16.25 7.30
N SER A 100 -9.04 15.39 7.00
CA SER A 100 -9.60 14.46 7.98
C SER A 100 -8.61 13.39 8.46
N LYS A 101 -7.55 13.16 7.67
CA LYS A 101 -6.50 12.18 7.97
C LYS A 101 -5.20 12.82 8.44
N THR A 102 -5.15 14.14 8.59
CA THR A 102 -3.96 14.82 9.06
C THR A 102 -3.70 14.48 10.53
N GLN A 103 -2.49 14.02 10.84
CA GLN A 103 -2.08 13.62 12.19
C GLN A 103 -0.85 14.42 12.62
N ILE A 104 -0.88 14.88 13.88
CA ILE A 104 0.25 15.56 14.51
C ILE A 104 0.96 14.55 15.41
N GLY A 105 2.22 14.25 15.09
CA GLY A 105 3.05 13.30 15.83
C GLY A 105 4.44 13.86 16.13
N TYR A 106 5.07 13.32 17.17
CA TYR A 106 6.47 13.59 17.50
C TYR A 106 7.29 12.32 17.27
N GLU A 107 8.40 12.45 16.55
CA GLU A 107 9.31 11.33 16.33
C GLU A 107 10.50 11.40 17.30
N ILE A 108 10.79 10.29 17.98
CA ILE A 108 12.04 10.09 18.70
C ILE A 108 12.84 9.04 17.95
N ASN A 109 13.94 9.43 17.33
CA ASN A 109 14.81 8.48 16.64
C ASN A 109 15.59 7.64 17.67
N PHE A 110 15.06 6.46 18.00
CA PHE A 110 15.62 5.59 19.02
C PHE A 110 17.04 5.15 18.69
N THR A 111 17.32 4.84 17.42
CA THR A 111 18.66 4.44 16.98
C THR A 111 19.66 5.57 17.18
N LYS A 112 19.31 6.81 16.82
CA LYS A 112 20.22 7.96 16.97
C LYS A 112 20.57 8.24 18.43
N TYR A 113 19.59 8.18 19.33
CA TYR A 113 19.77 8.64 20.71
C TYR A 113 20.06 7.53 21.73
N PHE A 114 19.60 6.30 21.46
CA PHE A 114 19.66 5.20 22.42
C PHE A 114 20.51 4.03 21.92
N TYR A 115 20.94 4.01 20.66
CA TYR A 115 21.80 2.94 20.18
C TYR A 115 23.17 3.02 20.85
N LYS A 116 23.49 1.96 21.59
CA LYS A 116 24.84 1.72 22.09
C LYS A 116 25.47 0.67 21.18
N ALA A 117 26.49 1.08 20.43
CA ALA A 117 27.25 0.16 19.60
C ALA A 117 27.77 -0.99 20.47
N LYS A 118 27.28 -2.20 20.22
CA LYS A 118 27.77 -3.40 20.91
C LYS A 118 29.12 -3.74 20.31
N LYS A 119 30.18 -3.64 21.11
CA LYS A 119 31.49 -4.15 20.72
C LYS A 119 31.35 -5.64 20.39
N LEU A 120 31.78 -6.03 19.19
CA LEU A 120 31.81 -7.44 18.80
C LEU A 120 32.83 -8.18 19.69
N GLU A 121 32.49 -9.40 20.09
CA GLU A 121 33.44 -10.31 20.75
C GLU A 121 34.62 -10.59 19.81
N SER A 122 35.82 -10.82 20.36
CA SER A 122 36.96 -11.20 19.52
C SER A 122 36.74 -12.59 18.92
N VAL A 123 37.36 -12.87 17.77
CA VAL A 123 37.27 -14.18 17.14
C VAL A 123 37.88 -15.24 18.06
N GLU A 124 38.96 -14.88 18.77
CA GLU A 124 39.64 -15.72 19.73
C GLU A 124 38.72 -16.14 20.89
N ASP A 125 37.96 -15.19 21.45
CA ASP A 125 37.01 -15.46 22.53
C ASP A 125 35.86 -16.35 22.05
N ILE A 126 35.35 -16.10 20.84
CA ILE A 126 34.30 -16.92 20.22
C ILE A 126 34.79 -18.36 20.03
N VAL A 127 35.99 -18.53 19.48
CA VAL A 127 36.59 -19.86 19.25
C VAL A 127 36.85 -20.60 20.57
N CYS A 128 37.34 -19.90 21.59
CA CYS A 128 37.58 -20.49 22.91
C CYS A 128 36.25 -20.99 23.53
N ARG A 129 35.22 -20.14 23.50
CA ARG A 129 33.87 -20.46 24.00
C ARG A 129 33.25 -21.64 23.25
N ILE A 130 33.40 -21.72 21.92
CA ILE A 130 32.92 -22.86 21.13
C ILE A 130 33.60 -24.16 21.58
N LYS A 131 34.92 -24.17 21.72
CA LYS A 131 35.67 -25.35 22.18
C LYS A 131 35.28 -25.80 23.59
N GLU A 132 34.99 -24.85 24.49
CA GLU A 132 34.49 -25.16 25.83
C GLU A 132 33.09 -25.79 25.78
N LEU A 133 32.20 -25.27 24.92
CA LEU A 133 30.86 -25.83 24.72
C LEU A 133 30.93 -27.24 24.13
N GLU A 134 31.84 -27.48 23.16
CA GLU A 134 32.08 -28.82 22.62
C GLU A 134 32.49 -29.81 23.72
N LYS A 135 33.47 -29.44 24.57
CA LYS A 135 33.90 -30.29 25.69
C LYS A 135 32.78 -30.58 26.69
N ARG A 136 31.92 -29.60 26.96
CA ARG A 136 30.77 -29.77 27.86
C ARG A 136 29.68 -30.66 27.27
N SER A 137 29.54 -30.65 25.95
CA SER A 137 28.57 -31.48 25.23
C SER A 137 29.09 -32.87 24.89
N ASP A 138 30.40 -33.09 25.02
CA ASP A 138 31.00 -34.39 24.80
C ASP A 138 30.42 -35.41 25.78
N GLY A 139 30.06 -36.58 25.26
CA GLY A 139 29.38 -37.63 26.04
C GLY A 139 27.89 -37.39 26.34
N MET A 140 27.33 -36.20 26.10
CA MET A 140 25.91 -35.94 26.40
C MET A 140 24.98 -36.78 25.50
N MET A 141 25.38 -37.02 24.25
CA MET A 141 24.68 -37.96 23.35
C MET A 141 24.82 -39.43 23.80
N ALA A 142 25.94 -39.80 24.40
CA ALA A 142 26.13 -41.15 24.95
C ALA A 142 25.20 -41.38 26.14
N THR A 143 25.07 -40.41 27.05
CA THR A 143 24.14 -40.47 28.19
C THR A 143 22.67 -40.59 27.74
N VAL A 144 22.27 -39.86 26.69
CA VAL A 144 20.90 -39.95 26.15
C VAL A 144 20.64 -41.32 25.50
N LEU A 145 21.64 -41.89 24.81
CA LEU A 145 21.53 -43.22 24.22
C LEU A 145 21.53 -44.33 25.28
N GLU A 146 22.32 -44.20 26.34
CA GLU A 146 22.40 -45.19 27.43
C GLU A 146 21.05 -45.28 28.19
N GLY A 147 20.38 -44.15 28.45
CA GLY A 147 19.05 -44.13 29.06
C GLY A 147 17.88 -44.60 28.17
N LEU A 148 18.11 -44.89 26.88
CA LEU A 148 17.12 -45.54 26.00
C LEU A 148 17.17 -47.08 26.06
N TYR A 149 18.25 -47.64 26.64
CA TYR A 149 18.48 -49.08 26.75
C TYR A 149 18.33 -49.61 28.19
N GLU A 150 17.90 -48.77 29.14
CA GLU A 150 17.30 -49.15 30.43
C GLU A 150 15.77 -49.20 30.33
#